data_AF-A0A4Z0JFA2-F1
#
_entry.id   AF-A0A4Z0JFA2-F1
#
_cell.length_a   1.000
_cell.length_b   1.000
_cell.length_c   1.000
_cell.angle_alpha   90.00
_cell.angle_beta   90.00
_cell.angle_gamma   90.00
#
_symmetry.space_group_name_H-M   'P 1'
#
loop_
_entity.id
_entity.type
_entity.pdbx_description
1 polymer ?
#
loop_
_entity_poly.entity_id
_entity_poly.type
_entity_poly.pdbx_seq_one_letter_code
_entity_poly.pdbx_strand_id
1 'polypeptide(L)' 'MSKHHQAYQSPFAKMLTDQRYPFASQLATQAGLDPSQVMFAYLKISASVPNTLGETARLKEIDRRFQAFLTDAQA' A
#
# COMPACT_ATOMS: atom_id res chain seq x y z
N MET A 1 18.33 17.01 -23.63
CA MET A 1 18.46 15.80 -22.81
C MET A 1 17.43 15.88 -21.68
N SER A 2 16.17 15.57 -21.97
CA SER A 2 15.08 15.66 -21.00
C SER A 2 15.16 14.45 -20.07
N LYS A 3 15.57 14.64 -18.82
CA LYS A 3 15.49 13.59 -17.79
C LYS A 3 14.02 13.38 -17.48
N HIS A 4 13.42 12.30 -17.96
CA HIS A 4 12.08 11.89 -17.57
C HIS A 4 12.13 11.54 -16.09
N HIS A 5 11.64 12.43 -15.21
CA HIS A 5 11.36 12.09 -13.82
C HIS A 5 10.24 11.05 -13.83
N GLN A 6 10.58 9.76 -13.81
CA GLN A 6 9.60 8.72 -13.58
C GLN A 6 8.98 8.95 -12.20
N ALA A 7 7.70 9.29 -12.19
CA ALA A 7 6.93 9.38 -10.95
C ALA A 7 7.00 8.02 -10.25
N TYR A 8 7.18 8.05 -8.93
CA TYR A 8 7.20 6.82 -8.14
C TYR A 8 5.86 6.08 -8.28
N GLN A 9 5.92 4.82 -8.68
CA GLN A 9 4.74 3.99 -8.82
C GLN A 9 4.64 3.01 -7.65
N SER A 10 3.64 3.23 -6.80
CA SER A 10 3.37 2.36 -5.65
C SER A 10 3.02 0.94 -6.14
N PRO A 11 3.62 -0.12 -5.55
CA PRO A 11 3.22 -1.50 -5.82
C PRO A 11 1.78 -1.79 -5.37
N PHE A 12 1.24 -0.98 -4.46
CA PHE A 12 -0.11 -1.11 -3.92
C PHE A 12 -1.11 -0.12 -4.53
N ALA A 13 -0.76 0.57 -5.62
CA ALA A 13 -1.63 1.55 -6.27
C ALA A 13 -3.02 0.99 -6.63
N LYS A 14 -3.13 -0.32 -6.90
CA LYS A 14 -4.40 -1.01 -7.17
C LYS A 14 -5.38 -0.97 -5.99
N MET A 15 -4.91 -0.72 -4.75
CA MET A 15 -5.77 -0.52 -3.57
C MET A 15 -6.63 0.76 -3.66
N LEU A 16 -6.26 1.69 -4.53
CA LEU A 16 -6.95 2.97 -4.73
C LEU A 16 -7.84 2.99 -5.99
N THR A 17 -8.00 1.85 -6.67
CA THR A 17 -8.81 1.73 -7.88
C THR A 17 -9.97 0.75 -7.68
N ASP A 18 -10.76 0.52 -8.73
CA ASP A 18 -11.81 -0.51 -8.74
C ASP A 18 -11.26 -1.94 -8.56
N GLN A 19 -9.95 -2.12 -8.74
CA GLN A 19 -9.25 -3.39 -8.51
C GLN A 19 -8.91 -3.65 -7.04
N ARG A 20 -9.28 -2.74 -6.12
CA ARG A 20 -8.94 -2.83 -4.69
C ARG A 20 -9.34 -4.16 -4.05
N TYR A 21 -10.53 -4.68 -4.37
CA TYR A 21 -11.04 -5.90 -3.74
C TYR A 21 -10.37 -7.17 -4.29
N PRO A 22 -10.29 -7.39 -5.63
CA PRO A 22 -9.50 -8.49 -6.18
C PRO A 22 -8.03 -8.47 -5.72
N PHE A 23 -7.42 -7.29 -5.68
CA PHE A 23 -6.02 -7.14 -5.28
C PHE A 23 -5.82 -7.41 -3.78
N ALA A 24 -6.67 -6.85 -2.91
CA ALA A 24 -6.65 -7.16 -1.49
C ALA A 24 -6.88 -8.64 -1.22
N SER A 25 -7.73 -9.31 -2.00
CA SER A 25 -7.96 -10.76 -1.88
C SER A 25 -6.70 -11.56 -2.22
N GLN A 26 -5.94 -11.16 -3.24
CA GLN A 26 -4.66 -11.79 -3.56
C GLN A 26 -3.63 -11.63 -2.43
N LEU A 27 -3.49 -10.42 -1.90
CA LEU A 27 -2.59 -10.14 -0.78
C LEU A 27 -3.01 -10.89 0.48
N ALA A 28 -4.31 -10.97 0.75
CA ALA A 28 -4.89 -11.69 1.88
C ALA A 28 -4.56 -13.19 1.81
N THR A 29 -4.74 -13.82 0.65
CA THR A 29 -4.34 -15.23 0.43
C THR A 29 -2.86 -15.46 0.67
N GLN A 30 -2.00 -14.53 0.21
CA GLN A 30 -0.55 -14.65 0.42
C GLN A 30 -0.14 -14.44 1.88
N ALA A 31 -0.86 -13.60 2.61
CA ALA A 31 -0.57 -13.23 3.99
C ALA A 31 -1.31 -14.07 5.04
N GLY A 32 -2.20 -14.98 4.62
CA GLY A 32 -3.07 -15.72 5.56
C GLY A 32 -4.10 -14.85 6.28
N LEU A 33 -4.47 -13.71 5.69
CA LEU A 33 -5.40 -12.73 6.25
C LEU A 33 -6.78 -12.80 5.58
N ASP A 34 -7.75 -12.11 6.16
CA ASP A 34 -9.03 -11.82 5.49
C ASP A 34 -8.89 -10.57 4.58
N PRO A 35 -9.53 -10.54 3.39
CA PRO A 35 -9.46 -9.38 2.49
C PRO A 35 -9.90 -8.05 3.15
N SER A 36 -10.88 -8.08 4.04
CA SER A 36 -11.33 -6.89 4.78
C SER A 36 -10.27 -6.36 5.73
N GLN A 37 -9.48 -7.24 6.36
CA GLN A 37 -8.36 -6.85 7.23
C GLN A 37 -7.27 -6.15 6.42
N VAL A 38 -6.94 -6.68 5.24
CA VAL A 38 -5.96 -6.07 4.32
C VAL A 38 -6.41 -4.68 3.87
N MET A 39 -7.68 -4.54 3.45
CA MET A 39 -8.24 -3.26 3.04
C MET A 39 -8.27 -2.25 4.19
N PHE A 40 -8.71 -2.69 5.37
CA PHE A 40 -8.79 -1.82 6.55
C PHE A 40 -7.39 -1.38 7.03
N ALA A 41 -6.42 -2.30 7.04
CA ALA A 41 -5.03 -1.98 7.36
C ALA A 41 -4.45 -0.94 6.42
N TYR A 42 -4.69 -1.07 5.11
CA TYR A 42 -4.21 -0.09 4.13
C TYR A 42 -4.78 1.32 4.39
N LEU A 43 -6.09 1.43 4.67
CA LEU A 43 -6.74 2.69 5.01
C LEU A 43 -6.18 3.29 6.30
N LYS A 44 -6.06 2.48 7.35
CA LYS A 44 -5.52 2.88 8.64
C LYS A 44 -4.07 3.39 8.52
N ILE A 45 -3.24 2.67 7.78
CA ILE A 45 -1.84 3.06 7.54
C ILE A 45 -1.79 4.36 6.75
N SER A 46 -2.56 4.48 5.67
CA SER A 46 -2.63 5.69 4.84
C SER A 46 -3.06 6.93 5.62
N ALA A 47 -3.97 6.77 6.58
CA ALA A 47 -4.40 7.83 7.49
C ALA A 47 -3.36 8.15 8.57
N SER A 48 -2.53 7.19 8.96
CA SER A 48 -1.50 7.37 10.00
C SER A 48 -0.23 8.06 9.50
N VAL A 49 0.01 8.10 8.19
CA VAL A 49 1.20 8.73 7.62
C VAL A 49 1.00 10.25 7.54
N PRO A 50 1.90 11.06 8.14
CA PRO A 50 1.75 12.51 8.15
C PRO A 50 1.65 13.13 6.75
N ASN A 51 0.75 14.10 6.60
CA ASN A 51 0.63 14.91 5.39
C ASN A 51 1.74 15.99 5.25
N THR A 52 2.63 16.11 6.24
CA THR A 52 3.80 17.01 6.18
C THR A 52 4.90 16.48 5.27
N LEU A 53 4.87 15.19 4.91
CA LEU A 53 5.76 14.60 3.92
C LEU A 53 5.33 15.03 2.51
N GLY A 54 6.31 15.30 1.64
CA GLY A 54 6.03 15.45 0.20
C GLY A 54 5.37 14.19 -0.35
N GLU A 55 4.53 14.34 -1.38
CA GLU A 55 3.65 13.29 -1.92
C GLU A 55 4.37 11.95 -2.17
N THR A 56 5.52 11.99 -2.87
CA THR A 56 6.33 10.79 -3.13
C THR A 56 6.87 10.14 -1.85
N ALA A 57 7.31 10.95 -0.88
CA ALA A 57 7.83 10.43 0.39
C ALA A 57 6.71 9.81 1.24
N ARG A 58 5.53 10.43 1.20
CA ARG A 58 4.32 9.91 1.84
C ARG A 58 3.91 8.56 1.24
N LEU A 59 3.85 8.45 -0.08
CA LEU A 59 3.51 7.20 -0.77
C LEU A 59 4.49 6.07 -0.41
N LYS A 60 5.80 6.34 -0.45
CA LYS A 60 6.82 5.36 -0.06
C LYS A 60 6.66 4.88 1.38
N GLU A 61 6.33 5.79 2.30
CA GLU A 61 6.15 5.43 3.72
C GLU A 61 4.88 4.61 3.95
N ILE A 62 3.79 4.91 3.23
CA ILE A 62 2.57 4.08 3.23
C ILE A 62 2.92 2.67 2.74
N ASP A 63 3.60 2.56 1.60
CA ASP A 63 3.96 1.28 1.00
C ASP A 63 4.89 0.47 1.91
N ARG A 64 5.87 1.12 2.55
CA ARG A 64 6.80 0.49 3.50
C ARG A 64 6.05 -0.10 4.71
N ARG A 65 5.16 0.68 5.32
CA ARG A 65 4.39 0.24 6.50
C ARG A 65 3.40 -0.86 6.14
N PHE A 66 2.76 -0.76 4.98
CA PHE A 66 1.81 -1.76 4.53
C PHE A 66 2.50 -3.08 4.16
N GLN A 67 3.66 -3.03 3.51
CA GLN A 67 4.48 -4.22 3.27
C GLN A 67 4.90 -4.88 4.58
N ALA A 68 5.34 -4.10 5.58
CA ALA A 68 5.68 -4.64 6.90
C ALA A 68 4.49 -5.34 7.55
N PHE A 69 3.29 -4.75 7.52
CA PHE A 69 2.07 -5.39 8.01
C PHE A 69 1.79 -6.73 7.33
N LEU A 70 1.94 -6.83 6.01
CA LEU A 70 1.71 -8.08 5.27
C LEU A 70 2.77 -9.13 5.61
N THR A 71 4.03 -8.74 5.78
CA THR A 71 5.12 -9.64 6.16
C THR A 71 4.96 -10.14 7.60
N ASP A 72 4.58 -9.27 8.53
CA ASP A 72 4.37 -9.64 9.94
C ASP A 72 3.21 -10.65 10.09
N ALA A 73 2.20 -10.58 9.22
CA ALA A 73 1.09 -11.53 9.21
C ALA A 73 1.48 -12.94 8.71
N GLN A 74 2.59 -13.06 7.99
CA GLN A 74 3.10 -14.33 7.46
C GLN A 74 4.04 -15.06 8.42
N ALA A 75 4.55 -14.37 9.45
CA ALA A 75 5.52 -14.88 10.42
C ALA A 75 4.83 -15.68 11.55
#